data_AF-A0A417F5D6-F1
#
_entry.id   AF-A0A417F5D6-F1
#
_cell.length_a   1.000
_cell.length_b   1.000
_cell.length_c   1.000
_cell.angle_alpha   90.00
_cell.angle_beta   90.00
_cell.angle_gamma   90.00
#
_symmetry.space_group_name_H-M   'P 1'
#
loop_
_entity.id
_entity.type
_entity.pdbx_description
1 polymer ?
#
loop_
_entity_poly.entity_id
_entity_poly.type
_entity_poly.pdbx_seq_one_letter_code
_entity_poly.pdbx_strand_id
1 'polypeptide(L)'
;MATQVRDLRDRAEVWLAAPVEQPNGETDYCYTKSRTIWAAVNPTSGRTETLTGDAERAEITHRVVCRSASLPELCLEMYFIIRGQRLDVSYWLPIYNRRGWVEIYCTLRQGEVTRDGS
;
A
#
# COMPACT_ATOMS: atom_id res chain seq x y z
N MET A 1 12.12 8.86 15.84
CA MET A 1 12.56 10.08 15.12
C MET A 1 11.51 10.42 14.05
N ALA A 2 11.14 11.67 13.86
CA ALA A 2 10.13 12.05 12.86
C ALA A 2 10.73 12.03 11.43
N THR A 3 10.05 11.37 10.48
CA THR A 3 10.47 11.23 9.07
C THR A 3 10.65 12.60 8.39
N GLN A 4 11.82 12.95 7.89
CA GLN A 4 12.08 14.21 7.20
C GLN A 4 12.01 14.06 5.67
N VAL A 5 12.13 15.17 4.93
CA VAL A 5 12.12 15.15 3.44
C VAL A 5 13.23 14.24 2.88
N ARG A 6 14.41 14.26 3.50
CA ARG A 6 15.56 13.41 3.11
C ARG A 6 15.32 11.90 3.29
N ASP A 7 14.30 11.53 4.05
CA ASP A 7 13.97 10.13 4.33
C ASP A 7 13.01 9.56 3.26
N LEU A 8 12.47 10.41 2.37
CA LEU A 8 11.63 10.00 1.24
C LEU A 8 12.48 9.38 0.12
N ARG A 9 12.94 8.15 0.34
CA ARG A 9 13.92 7.46 -0.54
C ARG A 9 13.27 6.47 -1.49
N ASP A 10 12.01 6.12 -1.29
CA ASP A 10 11.32 5.13 -2.10
C ASP A 10 10.39 5.77 -3.12
N ARG A 11 10.37 5.20 -4.32
CA ARG A 11 9.41 5.51 -5.38
C ARG A 11 8.21 4.57 -5.19
N ALA A 12 7.12 5.10 -4.64
CA ALA A 12 5.88 4.37 -4.46
C ALA A 12 4.98 4.60 -5.67
N GLU A 13 4.67 3.54 -6.40
CA GLU A 13 3.65 3.59 -7.44
C GLU A 13 2.28 3.52 -6.79
N VAL A 14 1.38 4.43 -7.15
CA VAL A 14 0.02 4.50 -6.65
C VAL A 14 -0.91 3.87 -7.66
N TRP A 15 -1.68 2.89 -7.22
CA TRP A 15 -2.66 2.19 -8.03
C TRP A 15 -4.04 2.35 -7.42
N LEU A 16 -5.03 2.72 -8.24
CA LEU A 16 -6.43 2.84 -7.86
C LEU A 16 -7.33 2.36 -9.00
N ALA A 17 -8.56 2.02 -8.66
CA ALA A 17 -9.56 1.65 -9.64
C ALA A 17 -9.89 2.87 -10.51
N ALA A 18 -9.82 2.69 -11.82
CA ALA A 18 -10.22 3.69 -12.80
C ALA A 18 -11.19 3.04 -13.80
N PRO A 19 -12.17 3.80 -14.31
CA PRO A 19 -13.07 3.30 -15.35
C PRO A 19 -12.28 3.04 -16.65
N VAL A 20 -12.51 1.87 -17.23
CA VAL A 20 -11.95 1.43 -18.51
C VAL A 20 -13.11 1.04 -19.41
N GLU A 21 -13.19 1.69 -20.57
CA GLU A 21 -14.19 1.36 -21.57
C GLU A 21 -13.76 0.13 -22.36
N GLN A 22 -14.62 -0.89 -22.34
CA GLN A 22 -14.42 -2.14 -23.05
C GLN A 22 -14.88 -2.01 -24.52
N PRO A 23 -14.41 -2.88 -25.43
CA PRO A 23 -14.80 -2.82 -26.85
C PRO A 23 -16.29 -2.98 -27.13
N ASN A 24 -17.06 -3.51 -26.17
CA ASN A 24 -18.52 -3.66 -26.23
C ASN A 24 -19.28 -2.41 -25.72
N GLY A 25 -18.58 -1.33 -25.33
CA GLY A 25 -19.16 -0.10 -24.78
C GLY A 25 -19.49 -0.16 -23.29
N GLU A 26 -19.11 -1.23 -22.58
CA GLU A 26 -19.28 -1.35 -21.14
C GLU A 26 -18.14 -0.66 -20.38
N THR A 27 -18.45 0.00 -19.27
CA THR A 27 -17.43 0.57 -18.38
C THR A 27 -17.12 -0.41 -17.26
N ASP A 28 -15.90 -0.93 -17.25
CA ASP A 28 -15.37 -1.76 -16.16
C ASP A 28 -14.44 -0.92 -15.27
N TYR A 29 -14.18 -1.36 -14.04
CA TYR A 29 -13.26 -0.69 -13.12
C TYR A 29 -12.02 -1.55 -12.92
N CYS A 30 -10.92 -1.14 -13.55
CA CYS A 30 -9.63 -1.83 -13.44
C CYS A 30 -8.66 -1.01 -12.58
N TYR A 31 -7.84 -1.72 -11.79
CA TYR A 31 -6.73 -1.08 -11.10
C TYR A 31 -5.68 -0.63 -12.12
N THR A 32 -5.43 0.67 -12.16
CA THR A 32 -4.42 1.27 -13.05
C THR A 32 -3.43 2.10 -12.25
N LYS A 33 -2.21 2.19 -12.77
CA LYS A 33 -1.18 3.04 -12.20
C LYS A 33 -1.55 4.51 -12.45
N SER A 34 -1.88 5.23 -11.38
CA SER A 34 -2.20 6.66 -11.47
C SER A 34 -0.96 7.53 -11.48
N ARG A 35 -0.02 7.31 -10.55
CA ARG A 35 1.18 8.14 -10.41
C ARG A 35 2.28 7.44 -9.63
N THR A 36 3.44 8.10 -9.54
CA THR A 36 4.53 7.67 -8.67
C THR A 36 4.94 8.81 -7.75
N ILE A 37 4.96 8.55 -6.43
CA ILE A 37 5.28 9.52 -5.40
C ILE A 37 6.57 9.14 -4.67
N TRP A 38 7.19 10.13 -4.03
CA TRP A 38 8.28 9.88 -3.09
C TRP A 38 7.71 9.60 -1.70
N ALA A 39 8.15 8.51 -1.08
CA ALA A 39 7.70 8.07 0.23
C ALA A 39 8.86 7.56 1.09
N ALA A 40 8.69 7.60 2.41
CA ALA A 40 9.51 6.85 3.35
C ALA A 40 8.72 5.63 3.79
N VAL A 41 9.26 4.43 3.56
CA VAL A 41 8.55 3.17 3.80
C VAL A 41 9.30 2.39 4.87
N ASN A 42 8.61 2.05 5.96
CA ASN A 42 9.20 1.29 7.06
C ASN A 42 8.23 0.20 7.52
N PRO A 43 8.67 -1.07 7.64
CA PRO A 43 7.86 -2.08 8.32
C PRO A 43 7.70 -1.70 9.79
N THR A 44 6.51 -1.92 10.36
CA THR A 44 6.21 -1.63 11.77
C THR A 44 6.02 -2.89 12.59
N SER A 45 5.40 -3.92 12.01
CA SER A 45 5.12 -5.18 12.69
C SER A 45 4.89 -6.27 11.65
N GLY A 46 5.22 -7.52 12.01
CA GLY A 46 4.87 -8.71 11.23
C GLY A 46 4.17 -9.71 12.13
N ARG A 47 3.21 -10.45 11.58
CA ARG A 47 2.59 -11.61 12.22
C ARG A 47 2.36 -12.72 11.21
N THR A 48 2.29 -13.95 11.71
CA THR A 48 1.78 -15.09 10.94
C THR A 48 0.29 -15.21 11.18
N GLU A 49 -0.48 -15.33 10.10
CA GLU A 49 -1.91 -15.62 10.12
C GLU A 49 -2.12 -17.06 9.65
N THR A 50 -2.80 -17.86 10.48
CA THR A 50 -3.21 -19.21 10.11
C THR A 50 -4.51 -19.14 9.31
N LEU A 51 -4.48 -19.68 8.11
CA LEU A 51 -5.64 -19.78 7.22
C LEU A 51 -6.33 -21.13 7.38
N THR A 52 -7.55 -21.24 6.87
CA THR A 52 -8.28 -22.50 6.80
C THR A 52 -7.48 -23.52 5.98
N GLY A 53 -7.27 -24.73 6.53
CA GLY A 53 -6.53 -25.80 5.86
C GLY A 53 -5.03 -25.82 6.17
N ASP A 54 -4.62 -25.38 7.36
CA ASP A 54 -3.22 -25.38 7.86
C ASP A 54 -2.24 -24.58 6.99
N ALA A 55 -2.73 -23.73 6.09
CA ALA A 55 -1.88 -22.79 5.36
C ALA A 55 -1.50 -21.61 6.27
N GLU A 56 -0.25 -21.16 6.17
CA GLU A 56 0.23 -19.99 6.89
C GLU A 56 0.51 -18.85 5.92
N ARG A 57 0.16 -17.63 6.34
CA ARG A 57 0.44 -16.40 5.60
C ARG A 57 1.15 -15.40 6.49
N ALA A 58 2.22 -14.81 5.98
CA ALA A 58 2.86 -13.70 6.66
C ALA A 58 2.12 -12.40 6.33
N GLU A 59 1.70 -11.67 7.36
CA GLU A 59 1.14 -10.33 7.25
C GLU A 59 2.10 -9.33 7.87
N ILE A 60 2.57 -8.37 7.08
CA ILE A 60 3.52 -7.34 7.52
C ILE A 60 2.89 -5.96 7.34
N THR A 61 2.70 -5.26 8.45
CA THR A 61 2.27 -3.87 8.44
C THR A 61 3.43 -2.97 8.08
N HIS A 62 3.21 -2.12 7.10
CA HIS A 62 4.13 -1.11 6.62
C HIS A 62 3.56 0.28 6.87
N ARG A 63 4.43 1.19 7.23
CA ARG A 63 4.13 2.60 7.42
C ARG A 63 4.77 3.40 6.30
N VAL A 64 3.92 3.95 5.45
CA VAL A 64 4.26 4.76 4.29
C VAL A 64 4.01 6.23 4.64
N VAL A 65 5.08 7.02 4.72
CA VAL A 65 4.98 8.45 5.03
C VAL A 65 5.28 9.26 3.79
N CYS A 66 4.38 10.17 3.43
CA CYS A 66 4.52 11.04 2.26
C CYS A 66 3.90 12.43 2.48
N ARG A 67 3.99 13.29 1.47
CA ARG A 67 3.31 14.59 1.45
C ARG A 67 1.84 14.39 1.09
N SER A 68 0.93 14.96 1.88
CA SER A 68 -0.52 14.81 1.65
C SER A 68 -0.94 15.35 0.27
N ALA A 69 -0.30 16.42 -0.20
CA ALA A 69 -0.56 16.99 -1.53
C ALA A 69 -0.18 16.06 -2.69
N SER A 70 0.69 15.06 -2.46
CA SER A 70 1.06 14.09 -3.50
C SER A 70 -0.04 13.04 -3.72
N LEU A 71 -0.95 12.88 -2.76
CA LEU A 71 -1.99 11.86 -2.76
C LEU A 71 -3.33 12.46 -2.28
N PRO A 72 -3.95 13.35 -3.08
CA PRO A 72 -5.21 14.00 -2.71
C PRO A 72 -6.42 13.04 -2.71
N GLU A 73 -6.32 11.94 -3.47
CA GLU A 73 -7.37 10.91 -3.67
C GLU A 73 -7.12 9.68 -2.78
N LEU A 74 -6.68 9.90 -1.54
CA LEU A 74 -6.37 8.82 -0.60
C LEU A 74 -7.65 8.04 -0.21
N CYS A 75 -7.74 6.76 -0.57
CA CYS A 75 -8.89 5.88 -0.25
C CYS A 75 -8.44 4.48 0.22
N LEU A 76 -9.37 3.59 0.58
CA LEU A 76 -9.01 2.25 1.05
C LEU A 76 -8.76 1.26 -0.09
N GLU A 77 -9.35 1.52 -1.25
CA GLU A 77 -9.28 0.66 -2.42
C GLU A 77 -7.93 0.75 -3.13
N MET A 78 -7.14 1.78 -2.86
CA MET A 78 -5.81 1.93 -3.47
C MET A 78 -4.76 1.01 -2.83
N TYR A 79 -3.69 0.74 -3.59
CA TYR A 79 -2.49 0.09 -3.07
C TYR A 79 -1.23 0.75 -3.63
N PHE A 80 -0.11 0.47 -2.98
CA PHE A 80 1.20 0.86 -3.47
C PHE A 80 1.95 -0.33 -4.05
N ILE A 81 2.69 -0.10 -5.14
CA ILE A 81 3.80 -0.97 -5.52
C ILE A 81 5.10 -0.28 -5.12
N ILE A 82 5.84 -0.91 -4.21
CA ILE A 82 7.14 -0.43 -3.73
C ILE A 82 8.13 -1.57 -3.83
N ARG A 83 9.19 -1.40 -4.64
CA ARG A 83 10.23 -2.43 -4.87
C ARG A 83 9.63 -3.80 -5.28
N GLY A 84 8.58 -3.77 -6.11
CA GLY A 84 7.88 -4.96 -6.59
C GLY A 84 6.90 -5.59 -5.59
N GLN A 85 6.78 -5.04 -4.38
CA GLN A 85 5.83 -5.52 -3.37
C GLN A 85 4.55 -4.70 -3.39
N ARG A 86 3.41 -5.38 -3.31
CA ARG A 86 2.08 -4.77 -3.15
C ARG A 86 1.79 -4.50 -1.68
N LEU A 87 1.57 -3.23 -1.35
CA LEU A 87 1.14 -2.79 -0.02
C LEU A 87 -0.29 -2.25 -0.12
N ASP A 88 -1.26 -3.03 0.35
CA ASP A 88 -2.67 -2.64 0.36
C ASP A 88 -2.95 -1.63 1.48
N VAL A 89 -3.66 -0.55 1.19
CA VAL A 89 -3.93 0.47 2.22
C VAL A 89 -4.96 -0.02 3.22
N SER A 90 -4.63 0.11 4.50
CA SER A 90 -5.50 -0.29 5.61
C SER A 90 -6.15 0.91 6.30
N TYR A 91 -5.38 1.98 6.57
CA TYR A 91 -5.86 3.25 7.11
C TYR A 91 -4.76 4.32 7.02
N TRP A 92 -5.08 5.57 7.38
CA TRP A 92 -4.11 6.65 7.45
C TRP A 92 -4.41 7.62 8.57
N LEU A 93 -3.37 8.33 9.02
CA LEU A 93 -3.46 9.36 10.04
C LEU A 93 -2.74 10.64 9.57
N PRO A 94 -3.28 11.83 9.86
CA PRO A 94 -2.51 13.04 9.72
C PRO A 94 -1.35 13.05 10.73
N ILE A 95 -0.21 13.60 10.33
CA ILE A 95 0.85 13.87 11.30
C ILE A 95 0.49 15.18 12.01
N TYR A 96 -0.14 15.08 13.19
CA TYR A 96 -0.76 16.21 13.90
C TYR A 96 0.18 17.39 14.16
N ASN A 97 1.45 17.13 14.47
CA ASN A 97 2.45 18.15 14.71
C ASN A 97 3.16 18.64 13.43
N ARG A 98 2.75 18.16 12.24
CA ARG A 98 3.39 18.49 10.97
C ARG A 98 2.42 18.52 9.80
N ARG A 99 1.93 19.72 9.49
CA ARG A 99 1.03 19.98 8.36
C ARG A 99 1.63 19.56 7.02
N GLY A 100 0.77 19.08 6.11
CA GLY A 100 1.15 18.68 4.75
C GLY A 100 1.80 17.29 4.65
N TRP A 101 1.71 16.49 5.72
CA TRP A 101 2.21 15.11 5.76
C TRP A 101 1.12 14.16 6.23
N VAL A 102 1.22 12.93 5.76
CA VAL A 102 0.32 11.84 6.12
C VAL A 102 1.15 10.59 6.39
N GLU A 103 0.67 9.78 7.33
CA GLU A 103 1.18 8.46 7.62
C GLU A 103 0.12 7.43 7.24
N ILE A 104 0.46 6.54 6.32
CA ILE A 104 -0.45 5.56 5.75
C ILE A 104 0.03 4.19 6.22
N TYR A 105 -0.87 3.43 6.81
CA TYR A 105 -0.62 2.06 7.24
C TYR A 105 -1.14 1.12 6.17
N CYS A 106 -0.24 0.27 5.70
CA CYS A 106 -0.49 -0.67 4.64
C CYS A 106 -0.17 -2.08 5.11
N THR A 107 -0.81 -3.06 4.49
CA THR A 107 -0.57 -4.46 4.74
C THR A 107 0.08 -5.09 3.53
N LEU A 108 1.20 -5.77 3.77
CA LEU A 108 1.82 -6.70 2.84
C LEU A 108 1.42 -8.12 3.23
N ARG A 109 0.91 -8.89 2.28
CA ARG A 109 0.62 -10.32 2.45
C ARG A 109 1.65 -11.11 1.64
N GLN A 110 2.40 -11.99 2.30
CA GLN A 110 3.41 -12.85 1.67
C GLN A 110 3.09 -14.32 1.92
N GLY A 111 3.14 -15.11 0.83
CA GLY A 111 3.03 -16.56 0.85
C GLY A 111 1.62 -17.05 1.16
N GLU A 112 1.02 -17.79 0.25
CA GLU A 112 0.25 -18.96 0.67
C GLU A 112 1.26 -20.10 0.60
N VAL A 113 1.76 -20.53 1.77
CA VAL A 113 2.61 -21.72 1.84
C VAL A 113 1.80 -22.77 2.57
N THR A 114 1.43 -23.83 1.86
CA THR A 114 0.86 -25.02 2.47
C THR A 114 1.86 -25.56 3.50
N ARG A 115 1.42 -26.07 4.66
CA ARG A 115 2.31 -26.60 5.71
C ARG A 115 3.34 -27.63 5.21
N ASP A 116 3.05 -28.25 4.07
CA ASP A 116 3.89 -29.24 3.38
C ASP A 116 5.01 -28.63 2.50
N GLY A 117 5.12 -27.30 2.43
CA GLY A 117 6.18 -26.61 1.68
C GLY A 117 6.05 -26.71 0.15
N SER A 118 4.91 -27.15 -0.36
CA SER A 118 4.51 -27.16 -1.77
C SER A 118 3.63 -25.98 -2.13
#